data_AF-A0A135VHT3-F1
#
_entry.id   AF-A0A135VHT3-F1
#
_cell.length_a   1.000
_cell.length_b   1.000
_cell.length_c   1.000
_cell.angle_alpha   90.00
_cell.angle_beta   90.00
_cell.angle_gamma   90.00
#
_symmetry.space_group_name_H-M   'P 1'
#
loop_
_entity.id
_entity.type
_entity.pdbx_description
1 polymer ?
#
loop_
_entity_poly.entity_id
_entity_poly.type
_entity_poly.pdbx_seq_one_letter_code
_entity_poly.pdbx_strand_id
1 'polypeptide(L)'
;MKTETISMSSAETKTPCGKCSCIILYTSEFCVFCEAAEEILIEALTNFGVSRTAIREVDVETEDECGCRTDDVTMLPTIKVCDQHITGLPEEQSMKDAVMRAIMKECFCE
;
A
#
# COMPACT_ATOMS: atom_id res chain seq x y z
N MET A 1 10.85 38.76 21.82
CA MET A 1 10.15 37.45 21.89
C MET A 1 9.47 37.22 20.55
N LYS A 2 10.10 36.46 19.65
CA LYS A 2 9.46 35.88 18.48
C LYS A 2 9.90 34.41 18.50
N THR A 3 9.00 33.55 18.93
CA THR A 3 9.25 32.11 19.01
C THR A 3 8.94 31.53 17.64
N GLU A 4 9.97 31.07 16.96
CA GLU A 4 9.86 30.22 15.77
C GLU A 4 9.36 28.85 16.23
N THR A 5 8.16 28.49 15.81
CA THR A 5 7.62 27.14 16.03
C THR A 5 8.19 26.25 14.94
N ILE A 6 9.22 25.50 15.31
CA ILE A 6 9.79 24.40 14.55
C ILE A 6 8.73 23.29 14.54
N SER A 7 8.05 23.11 13.40
CA SER A 7 7.17 21.97 13.18
C SER A 7 8.04 20.71 13.08
N MET A 8 7.99 19.91 14.14
CA MET A 8 8.66 18.62 14.23
C MET A 8 8.13 17.71 13.11
N SER A 9 9.02 17.26 12.22
CA SER A 9 8.73 16.22 11.24
C SER A 9 8.45 14.90 11.97
N SER A 10 7.20 14.46 11.95
CA SER A 10 6.80 13.13 12.40
C SER A 10 7.62 12.09 11.63
N ALA A 11 8.33 11.23 12.37
CA ALA A 11 9.21 10.21 11.81
C ALA A 11 8.45 9.29 10.85
N GLU A 12 8.81 9.34 9.57
CA GLU A 12 8.35 8.39 8.55
C GLU A 12 8.77 6.98 8.97
N THR A 13 7.86 6.16 9.49
CA THR A 13 8.11 4.73 9.75
C THR A 13 8.19 3.98 8.43
N LYS A 14 9.32 4.13 7.74
CA LYS A 14 9.64 3.39 6.53
C LYS A 14 9.92 1.93 6.87
N THR A 15 9.56 1.03 5.97
CA THR A 15 9.96 -0.38 6.04
C THR A 15 11.49 -0.51 5.99
N PRO A 16 12.08 -1.65 6.40
CA PRO A 16 13.52 -1.90 6.29
C PRO A 16 14.08 -1.71 4.87
N CYS A 17 13.23 -1.87 3.85
CA CYS A 17 13.59 -1.60 2.46
C CYS A 17 13.42 -0.13 2.03
N GLY A 18 13.17 0.79 2.97
CA GLY A 18 13.09 2.24 2.76
C GLY A 18 11.79 2.71 2.12
N LYS A 19 10.76 1.86 2.02
CA LYS A 19 9.46 2.18 1.42
C LYS A 19 8.44 2.60 2.49
N CYS A 20 7.40 3.32 2.07
CA CYS A 20 6.31 3.73 2.95
C CYS A 20 5.53 2.53 3.54
N SER A 21 5.29 1.50 2.72
CA SER A 21 4.74 0.20 3.15
C SER A 21 5.17 -0.89 2.16
N CYS A 22 5.09 -2.16 2.58
CA CYS A 22 5.28 -3.32 1.70
C CYS A 22 4.08 -3.50 0.76
N ILE A 23 2.88 -3.31 1.29
CA ILE A 23 1.63 -3.39 0.53
C ILE A 23 0.90 -2.08 0.66
N ILE A 24 0.58 -1.49 -0.49
CA ILE A 24 -0.20 -0.25 -0.57
C ILE A 24 -1.38 -0.49 -1.50
N LEU A 25 -2.59 -0.21 -1.04
CA LEU A 25 -3.78 -0.12 -1.87
C LEU A 25 -4.11 1.36 -2.06
N TYR A 26 -3.96 1.84 -3.28
CA TYR A 26 -4.39 3.19 -3.66
C TYR A 26 -5.86 3.14 -4.06
N THR A 27 -6.64 4.01 -3.45
CA THR A 27 -8.11 4.08 -3.56
C THR A 27 -8.56 5.55 -3.68
N SER A 28 -9.87 5.73 -3.84
CA SER A 28 -10.59 7.01 -3.74
C SER A 28 -12.05 6.73 -3.44
N GLU A 29 -12.81 7.71 -2.95
CA GLU A 29 -14.26 7.57 -2.74
C GLU A 29 -15.00 7.17 -4.04
N PHE A 30 -14.52 7.61 -5.21
CA PHE A 30 -15.14 7.33 -6.51
C PHE A 30 -14.74 6.00 -7.17
N CYS A 31 -13.96 5.16 -6.47
CA CYS A 31 -13.43 3.93 -7.06
C CYS A 31 -14.38 2.73 -6.88
N VAL A 32 -15.17 2.44 -7.90
CA VAL A 32 -16.17 1.34 -7.88
C VAL A 32 -15.54 -0.05 -7.66
N PHE A 33 -14.30 -0.25 -8.11
CA PHE A 33 -13.64 -1.57 -8.05
C PHE A 33 -12.69 -1.72 -6.86
N CYS A 34 -12.54 -0.71 -6.00
CA CYS A 34 -11.54 -0.73 -4.93
C CYS A 34 -11.88 -1.76 -3.84
N GLU A 35 -13.15 -1.86 -3.45
CA GLU A 35 -13.60 -2.86 -2.48
C GLU A 35 -13.32 -4.29 -2.98
N ALA A 36 -13.70 -4.60 -4.23
CA ALA A 36 -13.45 -5.91 -4.83
C ALA A 36 -11.94 -6.21 -4.96
N ALA A 37 -11.11 -5.21 -5.27
CA ALA A 37 -9.67 -5.40 -5.34
C ALA A 37 -9.04 -5.61 -3.94
N GLU A 38 -9.55 -4.93 -2.91
CA GLU A 38 -9.15 -5.14 -1.52
C GLU A 38 -9.48 -6.57 -1.06
N GLU A 39 -10.68 -7.06 -1.36
CA GLU A 39 -11.08 -8.44 -1.02
C GLU A 39 -10.12 -9.48 -1.62
N ILE A 40 -9.81 -9.36 -2.92
CA ILE A 40 -8.88 -10.27 -3.61
C ILE A 40 -7.47 -10.19 -2.99
N LEU A 41 -7.02 -8.99 -2.60
CA LEU A 41 -5.75 -8.79 -1.91
C LEU A 41 -5.74 -9.43 -0.51
N ILE A 42 -6.80 -9.23 0.28
CA ILE A 42 -6.94 -9.82 1.61
C ILE A 42 -6.97 -11.35 1.53
N GLU A 43 -7.71 -11.91 0.58
CA GLU A 43 -7.73 -13.36 0.36
C GLU A 43 -6.35 -13.90 -0.02
N ALA A 44 -5.64 -13.22 -0.92
CA ALA A 44 -4.28 -13.59 -1.29
C ALA A 44 -3.34 -13.57 -0.07
N LEU A 45 -3.39 -12.54 0.77
CA LEU A 45 -2.57 -12.43 1.98
C LEU A 45 -2.90 -13.50 3.02
N THR A 46 -4.18 -13.75 3.25
CA THR A 46 -4.68 -14.72 4.22
C THR A 46 -4.21 -16.14 3.85
N ASN A 47 -4.17 -16.47 2.55
CA ASN A 47 -3.67 -17.75 2.06
C ASN A 47 -2.19 -18.02 2.43
N PHE A 48 -1.40 -16.98 2.67
CA PHE A 48 -0.01 -17.09 3.10
C PHE A 48 0.21 -16.76 4.58
N GLY A 49 -0.87 -16.61 5.35
CA GLY A 49 -0.81 -16.27 6.78
C GLY A 49 -0.41 -14.83 7.08
N VAL A 50 -0.50 -13.92 6.09
CA VAL A 50 -0.22 -12.49 6.28
C VAL A 50 -1.50 -11.78 6.71
N SER A 51 -1.41 -10.99 7.78
CA SER A 51 -2.55 -10.23 8.31
C SER A 51 -2.95 -9.07 7.36
N ARG A 52 -4.25 -8.75 7.31
CA ARG A 52 -4.77 -7.56 6.61
C ARG A 52 -4.13 -6.25 7.08
N THR A 53 -3.60 -6.22 8.31
CA THR A 53 -2.89 -5.06 8.87
C THR A 53 -1.61 -4.73 8.11
N ALA A 54 -1.11 -5.62 7.25
CA ALA A 54 0.00 -5.34 6.35
C ALA A 54 -0.38 -4.44 5.17
N ILE A 55 -1.67 -4.28 4.88
CA ILE A 55 -2.17 -3.40 3.82
C ILE A 55 -2.20 -1.98 4.36
N ARG A 56 -1.50 -1.08 3.66
CA ARG A 56 -1.68 0.36 3.84
C ARG A 56 -2.64 0.86 2.77
N GLU A 57 -3.80 1.33 3.19
CA GLU A 57 -4.72 2.04 2.30
C GLU A 57 -4.28 3.50 2.17
N VAL A 58 -4.32 4.03 0.95
CA VAL A 58 -3.95 5.41 0.59
C VAL A 58 -5.05 5.97 -0.30
N ASP A 59 -5.71 7.01 0.18
CA ASP A 59 -6.71 7.73 -0.61
C ASP A 59 -5.99 8.81 -1.43
N VAL A 60 -6.00 8.67 -2.75
CA VAL A 60 -5.31 9.58 -3.67
C VAL A 60 -5.92 10.97 -3.75
N GLU A 61 -7.15 11.16 -3.25
CA GLU A 61 -7.83 12.45 -3.21
C GLU A 61 -7.47 13.26 -1.96
N THR A 62 -6.85 12.63 -0.97
CA THR A 62 -6.45 13.28 0.30
C THR A 62 -4.93 13.40 0.42
N GLU A 63 -4.46 14.43 1.12
CA GLU A 63 -3.03 14.54 1.44
C GLU A 63 -2.67 13.48 2.50
N ASP A 64 -2.05 12.39 2.04
CA ASP A 64 -1.70 11.26 2.91
C ASP A 64 -0.47 11.57 3.78
N GLU A 65 -0.62 11.50 5.10
CA GLU A 65 0.42 11.82 6.08
C GLU A 65 1.61 10.84 6.06
N CYS A 66 1.47 9.68 5.39
CA CYS A 66 2.48 8.63 5.41
C CYS A 66 3.63 8.80 4.41
N GLY A 67 3.58 9.79 3.52
CA GLY A 67 4.62 10.00 2.51
C GLY A 67 4.64 8.94 1.40
N CYS A 68 3.60 8.10 1.31
CA CYS A 68 3.38 7.22 0.16
C CYS A 68 3.12 8.10 -1.07
N ARG A 69 4.08 8.13 -2.00
CA ARG A 69 3.93 8.92 -3.23
C ARG A 69 2.77 8.38 -4.07
N THR A 70 1.90 9.28 -4.51
CA THR A 70 0.77 9.04 -5.42
C THR A 70 1.08 9.52 -6.84
N ASP A 71 2.20 10.21 -7.06
CA ASP A 71 2.62 10.80 -8.35
C ASP A 71 2.63 9.80 -9.52
N ASP A 72 2.85 8.51 -9.24
CA ASP A 72 2.94 7.43 -10.23
C ASP A 72 1.64 6.63 -10.38
N VAL A 73 0.55 7.03 -9.71
CA VAL A 73 -0.75 6.36 -9.76
C VAL A 73 -1.64 7.07 -10.79
N THR A 74 -1.85 6.43 -11.93
CA THR A 74 -2.67 6.98 -13.02
C THR A 74 -4.09 6.39 -13.08
N MET A 75 -4.36 5.35 -12.28
CA MET A 75 -5.56 4.51 -12.37
C MET A 75 -5.87 3.89 -11.00
N LEU A 76 -7.15 3.69 -10.71
CA LEU A 76 -7.61 3.04 -9.49
C LEU A 76 -8.48 1.80 -9.82
N PRO A 77 -8.50 0.79 -8.93
CA PRO A 77 -7.55 0.61 -7.83
C PRO A 77 -6.13 0.41 -8.36
N THR A 78 -5.13 0.78 -7.56
CA THR A 78 -3.74 0.36 -7.82
C THR A 78 -3.21 -0.28 -6.56
N ILE A 79 -2.68 -1.49 -6.68
CA ILE A 79 -2.06 -2.22 -5.59
C ILE A 79 -0.55 -2.26 -5.85
N LYS A 80 0.23 -1.74 -4.91
CA LYS A 80 1.68 -1.95 -4.87
C LYS A 80 2.01 -3.07 -3.90
N VAL A 81 2.71 -4.09 -4.38
CA VAL A 81 3.25 -5.18 -3.56
C VAL A 81 4.76 -5.21 -3.75
N CYS A 82 5.48 -4.71 -2.77
CA CYS A 82 6.92 -4.45 -2.82
C CYS A 82 7.32 -3.64 -4.07
N ASP A 83 7.90 -4.25 -5.10
CA ASP A 83 8.31 -3.63 -6.37
C ASP A 83 7.32 -3.80 -7.52
N GLN A 84 6.21 -4.51 -7.30
CA GLN A 84 5.19 -4.76 -8.31
C GLN A 84 4.06 -3.73 -8.21
N HIS A 85 3.59 -3.25 -9.35
CA HIS A 85 2.41 -2.40 -9.47
C HIS A 85 1.35 -3.17 -10.24
N ILE A 86 0.19 -3.36 -9.61
CA ILE A 86 -0.96 -4.02 -10.18
C ILE A 86 -2.06 -2.98 -10.28
N THR A 87 -2.47 -2.66 -11.50
CA THR A 87 -3.46 -1.62 -11.76
C THR A 87 -4.77 -2.28 -12.17
N GLY A 88 -5.89 -1.74 -11.68
CA GLY A 88 -7.23 -2.27 -11.94
C GLY A 88 -7.58 -3.46 -11.06
N LEU A 89 -8.67 -4.13 -11.40
CA LEU A 89 -9.13 -5.30 -10.67
C LEU A 89 -8.15 -6.47 -10.91
N PRO A 90 -7.44 -6.94 -9.88
CA PRO A 90 -6.47 -8.02 -10.03
C PRO A 90 -7.17 -9.37 -10.22
N GLU A 91 -6.56 -10.26 -10.98
CA GLU A 91 -6.92 -11.68 -10.94
C GLU A 91 -6.33 -12.33 -9.69
N GLU A 92 -7.06 -13.27 -9.08
CA GLU A 92 -6.62 -13.95 -7.86
C GLU A 92 -5.21 -14.57 -7.97
N GLN A 93 -4.94 -15.27 -9.07
CA GLN A 93 -3.65 -15.95 -9.24
C GLN A 93 -2.49 -14.94 -9.33
N SER A 94 -2.71 -13.86 -10.08
CA SER A 94 -1.73 -12.77 -10.21
C SER A 94 -1.43 -12.11 -8.86
N MET A 95 -2.46 -11.95 -8.00
CA MET A 95 -2.29 -11.41 -6.66
C MET A 95 -1.53 -12.36 -5.73
N LYS A 96 -1.88 -13.66 -5.74
CA LYS A 96 -1.18 -14.70 -4.98
C LYS A 96 0.31 -14.76 -5.35
N ASP A 97 0.62 -14.72 -6.64
CA ASP A 97 2.00 -14.72 -7.14
C ASP A 97 2.78 -13.47 -6.68
N ALA A 98 2.14 -12.30 -6.66
CA ALA A 98 2.76 -11.06 -6.19
C ALA A 98 3.06 -11.09 -4.69
N VAL A 99 2.12 -11.56 -3.87
CA VAL A 99 2.30 -11.73 -2.43
C VAL A 99 3.41 -12.74 -2.14
N MET A 100 3.40 -13.91 -2.80
CA MET A 100 4.45 -14.92 -2.64
C MET A 100 5.84 -14.37 -2.95
N ARG A 101 5.98 -13.59 -4.04
CA ARG A 101 7.25 -12.92 -4.38
C ARG A 101 7.69 -11.94 -3.30
N ALA A 102 6.78 -11.19 -2.70
CA ALA A 102 7.11 -10.26 -1.62
C ALA A 102 7.55 -10.99 -0.34
N ILE A 103 6.96 -12.15 -0.03
CA ILE A 103 7.34 -12.99 1.11
C ILE A 103 8.77 -13.52 0.91
N MET A 104 9.07 -14.04 -0.28
CA MET A 104 10.41 -14.54 -0.61
C MET A 104 11.50 -13.47 -0.56
N LYS A 105 11.13 -12.20 -0.73
CA LYS A 105 12.03 -11.04 -0.63
C LYS A 105 12.11 -10.47 0.79
N GLU A 106 11.41 -11.06 1.76
CA GLU A 106 11.33 -10.57 3.15
C GLU A 106 10.90 -9.09 3.22
N CYS A 107 9.99 -8.66 2.33
CA CYS A 107 9.58 -7.25 2.26
C CYS A 107 8.61 -6.85 3.39
N PHE A 108 8.04 -7.81 4.14
CA PHE A 108 7.05 -7.56 5.20
C PHE A 108 7.74 -7.27 6.54
N CYS A 109 7.28 -6.24 7.23
CA CYS A 109 7.65 -5.99 8.63
C CYS A 109 6.72 -6.81 9.54
N GLU A 110 7.27 -7.47 10.56
CA GLU A 110 6.49 -7.98 11.71
C GLU A 110 6.04 -6.84 12.63
#